data_AF-A0A437KAK8-F1
#
_entry.id   AF-A0A437KAK8-F1
#
_cell.length_a   1.000
_cell.length_b   1.000
_cell.length_c   1.000
_cell.angle_alpha   90.00
_cell.angle_beta   90.00
_cell.angle_gamma   90.00
#
_symmetry.space_group_name_H-M   'P 1'
#
loop_
_entity.id
_entity.type
_entity.pdbx_description
1 polymer ?
#
loop_
_entity_poly.entity_id
_entity_poly.type
_entity_poly.pdbx_seq_one_letter_code
_entity_poly.pdbx_strand_id
1 'polypeptide(L)'
;MDHTLHELHKHVKFSDEVLEMFIDIIGQDPGLLKVFQYIAIEEQKNKERGVSISHIIENVKVERLVRKNVGKNKYVYEEVFTNIERKNVEKMVDKLMFMSLIYHEAIKPYKFLFLTNRGKQLIAKLVENKSKNKELRK
;
A
#
# COMPACT_ATOMS: atom_id res chain seq x y z
N MET A 1 -5.68 -11.44 6.88
CA MET A 1 -6.47 -11.08 8.08
C MET A 1 -7.89 -10.83 7.61
N ASP A 2 -8.84 -11.67 7.98
CA ASP A 2 -10.25 -11.40 7.76
C ASP A 2 -10.81 -10.50 8.88
N HIS A 3 -12.06 -10.06 8.72
CA HIS A 3 -12.76 -9.23 9.71
C HIS A 3 -12.81 -9.88 11.10
N THR A 4 -13.11 -11.18 11.18
CA THR A 4 -13.23 -11.89 12.45
C THR A 4 -11.91 -11.90 13.23
N LEU A 5 -10.81 -12.20 12.55
CA LEU A 5 -9.48 -12.16 13.15
C LEU A 5 -9.05 -10.73 13.49
N HIS A 6 -9.44 -9.75 12.67
CA HIS A 6 -9.22 -8.33 12.98
C HIS A 6 -9.87 -7.95 14.30
N GLU A 7 -11.16 -8.24 14.48
CA GLU A 7 -11.91 -7.91 15.68
C GLU A 7 -11.28 -8.52 16.95
N LEU A 8 -10.82 -9.78 16.86
CA LEU A 8 -10.15 -10.46 17.97
C LEU A 8 -8.87 -9.74 18.44
N HIS A 9 -8.13 -9.14 17.51
CA HIS A 9 -6.83 -8.53 17.79
C HIS A 9 -6.82 -7.01 17.57
N LYS A 10 -7.98 -6.34 17.53
CA LYS A 10 -8.06 -4.91 17.16
C LYS A 10 -7.32 -4.00 18.13
N HIS A 11 -7.18 -4.40 19.39
CA HIS A 11 -6.50 -3.61 20.42
C HIS A 11 -4.98 -3.82 20.45
N VAL A 12 -4.45 -4.83 19.74
CA VAL A 12 -3.01 -5.10 19.69
C VAL A 12 -2.30 -4.02 18.88
N LYS A 13 -1.25 -3.46 19.45
CA LYS A 13 -0.41 -2.42 18.87
C LYS A 13 1.00 -2.96 18.59
N PHE A 14 1.65 -2.43 17.57
CA PHE A 14 3.08 -2.67 17.38
C PHE A 14 3.90 -1.82 18.35
N SER A 15 5.04 -2.38 18.80
CA SER A 15 6.10 -1.60 19.42
C SER A 15 6.77 -0.71 18.39
N ASP A 16 7.48 0.32 18.83
CA ASP A 16 8.18 1.24 17.93
C ASP A 16 9.23 0.53 17.07
N GLU A 17 9.98 -0.43 17.64
CA GLU A 17 10.96 -1.23 16.89
C GLU A 17 10.32 -2.01 15.74
N VAL A 18 9.15 -2.61 15.98
CA VAL A 18 8.40 -3.35 14.94
C VAL A 18 7.82 -2.39 13.90
N LEU A 19 7.39 -1.18 14.30
CA LEU A 19 6.93 -0.16 13.37
C LEU A 19 8.05 0.28 12.43
N GLU A 20 9.23 0.58 12.94
CA GLU A 20 10.38 0.98 12.12
C GLU A 20 10.80 -0.16 11.18
N MET A 21 10.85 -1.40 11.66
CA MET A 21 11.13 -2.57 10.82
C MET A 21 10.13 -2.70 9.66
N PHE A 22 8.83 -2.53 9.91
CA PHE A 22 7.83 -2.58 8.83
C PHE A 22 7.89 -1.37 7.90
N ILE A 23 8.28 -0.19 8.40
CA ILE A 23 8.54 0.98 7.56
C ILE A 23 9.66 0.67 6.56
N ASP A 24 10.76 0.09 7.02
CA ASP A 24 11.89 -0.30 6.16
C ASP A 24 11.46 -1.35 5.13
N ILE A 25 10.75 -2.40 5.57
CA ILE A 25 10.27 -3.48 4.69
C ILE A 25 9.35 -2.92 3.59
N ILE A 26 8.39 -2.08 3.95
CA ILE A 26 7.45 -1.51 2.97
C ILE A 26 8.15 -0.47 2.09
N GLY A 27 9.09 0.31 2.64
CA GLY A 27 9.87 1.30 1.92
C GLY A 27 10.71 0.73 0.78
N GLN A 28 11.15 -0.53 0.91
CA GLN A 28 11.89 -1.25 -0.14
C GLN A 28 11.03 -1.65 -1.36
N ASP A 29 9.70 -1.67 -1.23
CA ASP A 29 8.77 -1.99 -2.32
C ASP A 29 7.86 -0.77 -2.61
N PRO A 30 8.24 0.10 -3.57
CA PRO A 30 7.46 1.29 -3.90
C PRO A 30 6.03 0.99 -4.34
N GLY A 31 5.79 -0.19 -4.94
CA GLY A 31 4.46 -0.63 -5.33
C GLY A 31 3.60 -0.95 -4.10
N LEU A 32 4.15 -1.74 -3.18
CA LEU A 32 3.50 -2.06 -1.91
C LEU A 32 3.18 -0.81 -1.09
N LEU A 33 4.16 0.11 -0.98
CA LEU A 33 3.98 1.39 -0.27
C LEU A 33 2.87 2.23 -0.89
N LYS A 34 2.82 2.34 -2.22
CA LYS A 34 1.78 3.10 -2.94
C LYS A 34 0.40 2.47 -2.75
N VAL A 35 0.28 1.14 -2.84
CA VAL A 35 -0.99 0.44 -2.56
C VAL A 35 -1.44 0.68 -1.13
N PHE A 36 -0.53 0.57 -0.16
CA PHE A 36 -0.85 0.78 1.25
C PHE A 36 -1.31 2.22 1.55
N GLN A 37 -0.58 3.21 1.02
CA GLN A 37 -0.97 4.62 1.14
C GLN A 37 -2.30 4.92 0.46
N TYR A 38 -2.56 4.31 -0.70
CA TYR A 38 -3.81 4.49 -1.40
C TYR A 38 -5.01 3.97 -0.59
N ILE A 39 -4.89 2.77 0.01
CA ILE A 39 -5.92 2.25 0.92
C ILE A 39 -6.18 3.22 2.08
N ALA A 40 -5.11 3.75 2.68
CA ALA A 40 -5.21 4.71 3.77
C ALA A 40 -5.93 6.01 3.39
N ILE A 41 -5.62 6.55 2.20
CA ILE A 41 -6.24 7.78 1.69
C ILE A 41 -7.74 7.56 1.43
N GLU A 42 -8.09 6.45 0.78
CA GLU A 42 -9.48 6.17 0.45
C GLU A 42 -10.32 5.89 1.72
N GLU A 43 -9.77 5.20 2.72
CA GLU A 43 -10.45 5.03 4.01
C GLU A 43 -10.66 6.37 4.74
N GLN A 44 -9.71 7.31 4.64
CA GLN A 44 -9.89 8.65 5.21
C GLN A 44 -11.03 9.43 4.53
N LYS A 45 -11.18 9.28 3.20
CA LYS A 45 -12.26 9.92 2.44
C LYS A 45 -13.63 9.30 2.77
N ASN A 46 -13.68 7.98 2.91
CA ASN A 46 -14.90 7.26 3.20
C ASN A 46 -14.62 6.01 4.04
N LYS A 47 -14.77 6.15 5.36
CA LYS A 47 -14.45 5.11 6.34
C LYS A 47 -15.29 3.84 6.20
N GLU A 48 -16.50 3.95 5.66
CA GLU A 48 -17.47 2.84 5.64
C GLU A 48 -17.42 2.03 4.35
N ARG A 49 -16.90 2.59 3.26
CA ARG A 49 -16.97 1.94 1.94
C ARG A 49 -15.83 0.94 1.69
N GLY A 50 -14.69 1.11 2.37
CA GLY A 50 -13.47 0.33 2.12
C GLY A 50 -12.97 0.44 0.68
N VAL A 51 -11.93 -0.33 0.34
CA VAL A 51 -11.30 -0.28 -0.99
C VAL A 51 -11.30 -1.64 -1.66
N SER A 52 -11.76 -1.71 -2.92
CA SER A 52 -11.71 -2.94 -3.71
C SER A 52 -10.39 -3.07 -4.48
N ILE A 53 -9.99 -4.30 -4.80
CA ILE A 53 -8.80 -4.57 -5.64
C ILE A 53 -8.90 -3.88 -7.00
N SER A 54 -10.09 -3.90 -7.63
CA SER A 54 -10.29 -3.22 -8.92
C SER A 54 -10.05 -1.71 -8.81
N HIS A 55 -10.51 -1.09 -7.72
CA HIS A 55 -10.27 0.34 -7.50
C HIS A 55 -8.78 0.67 -7.34
N ILE A 56 -8.02 -0.21 -6.68
CA ILE A 56 -6.55 -0.06 -6.57
C ILE A 56 -5.89 -0.17 -7.94
N ILE A 57 -6.27 -1.18 -8.75
CA ILE A 57 -5.70 -1.39 -10.09
C ILE A 57 -5.90 -0.16 -10.98
N GLU A 58 -7.08 0.46 -10.94
CA GLU A 58 -7.42 1.60 -11.78
C GLU A 58 -6.68 2.89 -11.39
N ASN A 59 -6.40 3.06 -10.09
CA ASN A 59 -5.93 4.35 -9.55
C ASN A 59 -4.46 4.35 -9.10
N VAL A 60 -3.84 3.20 -8.87
CA VAL A 60 -2.45 3.12 -8.43
C VAL A 60 -1.51 2.87 -9.60
N LYS A 61 -0.65 3.86 -9.86
CA LYS A 61 0.39 3.79 -10.90
C LYS A 61 1.79 3.68 -10.28
N VAL A 62 2.58 2.78 -10.84
CA VAL A 62 4.01 2.62 -10.53
C VAL A 62 4.84 3.13 -11.69
N GLU A 63 6.00 3.65 -11.33
CA GLU A 63 7.01 4.06 -12.29
C GLU A 63 7.78 2.82 -12.74
N ARG A 64 7.95 2.68 -14.05
CA ARG A 64 8.73 1.58 -14.64
C ARG A 64 9.56 2.13 -15.78
N LEU A 65 10.80 1.65 -15.88
CA LEU A 65 11.64 1.85 -17.05
C LEU A 65 11.19 0.89 -18.14
N VAL A 66 10.67 1.44 -19.24
CA VAL A 66 10.25 0.66 -20.41
C VAL A 66 11.26 0.89 -21.53
N ARG A 67 11.70 -0.22 -22.12
CA ARG A 67 12.61 -0.19 -23.27
C ARG A 67 11.83 0.22 -24.52
N LYS A 68 12.12 1.39 -25.07
CA LYS A 68 11.61 1.83 -26.37
C LYS A 68 12.66 1.64 -27.46
N ASN A 69 12.19 1.17 -28.62
CA ASN A 69 13.02 1.05 -29.81
C ASN A 69 13.04 2.40 -30.54
N VAL A 70 14.22 2.98 -30.73
CA VAL A 70 14.42 4.29 -31.37
C VAL A 70 15.14 4.18 -32.74
N GLY A 71 15.27 2.97 -33.29
CA GLY A 71 15.82 2.73 -34.62
C GLY A 71 16.49 1.36 -34.75
N LYS A 72 17.11 1.05 -35.90
CA LYS A 72 17.81 -0.23 -36.12
C LYS A 72 18.80 -0.51 -34.97
N ASN A 73 18.46 -1.49 -34.14
CA ASN A 73 19.24 -1.96 -32.99
C ASN A 73 19.57 -0.92 -31.90
N LYS A 74 18.82 0.19 -31.79
CA LYS A 74 19.01 1.18 -30.71
C LYS A 74 17.81 1.23 -29.78
N TYR A 75 18.08 1.23 -28.48
CA TYR A 75 17.06 1.25 -27.44
C TYR A 75 17.37 2.32 -26.40
N VAL A 76 16.32 3.00 -25.95
CA VAL A 76 16.36 3.90 -24.80
C VAL A 76 15.39 3.40 -23.74
N TYR A 77 15.70 3.64 -22.48
CA TYR A 77 14.79 3.39 -21.38
C TYR A 77 14.08 4.70 -21.06
N GLU A 78 12.76 4.67 -21.09
CA GLU A 78 11.93 5.80 -20.70
C GLU A 78 11.15 5.44 -19.44
N GLU A 79 11.03 6.39 -18.52
CA GLU A 79 10.16 6.27 -17.36
C GLU A 79 8.70 6.37 -17.80
N VAL A 80 7.93 5.32 -17.53
CA VAL A 80 6.51 5.26 -17.82
C VAL A 80 5.73 5.00 -16.53
N PHE A 81 4.69 5.79 -16.31
CA PHE A 81 3.71 5.53 -15.26
C PHE A 81 2.66 4.55 -15.77
N THR A 82 2.66 3.34 -15.22
CA THR A 82 1.71 2.30 -15.60
C THR A 82 0.99 1.72 -14.40
N ASN A 83 -0.22 1.23 -14.63
CA ASN A 83 -1.03 0.57 -13.61
C ASN A 83 -0.37 -0.75 -13.18
N ILE A 84 -0.62 -1.16 -11.94
CA ILE A 84 -0.15 -2.44 -11.43
C ILE A 84 -1.08 -3.56 -11.92
N GLU A 85 -0.51 -4.64 -12.45
CA GLU A 85 -1.29 -5.82 -12.83
C GLU A 85 -2.06 -6.42 -11.64
N ARG A 86 -3.28 -6.90 -11.89
CA ARG A 86 -4.18 -7.50 -10.88
C ARG A 86 -3.48 -8.49 -9.95
N LYS A 87 -2.76 -9.46 -10.52
CA LYS A 87 -2.06 -10.51 -9.76
C LYS A 87 -1.00 -9.94 -8.81
N ASN A 88 -0.37 -8.82 -9.17
CA ASN A 88 0.61 -8.16 -8.32
C ASN A 88 -0.07 -7.35 -7.21
N VAL A 89 -1.18 -6.67 -7.51
CA VAL A 89 -2.01 -6.01 -6.49
C VAL A 89 -2.51 -7.03 -5.46
N GLU A 90 -3.03 -8.17 -5.91
CA GLU A 90 -3.48 -9.26 -5.03
C GLU A 90 -2.36 -9.74 -4.10
N LYS A 91 -1.16 -10.00 -4.63
CA LYS A 91 0.01 -10.36 -3.81
C LYS A 91 0.40 -9.27 -2.82
N MET A 92 0.33 -8.00 -3.21
CA MET A 92 0.64 -6.87 -2.32
C MET A 92 -0.39 -6.78 -1.19
N VAL A 93 -1.67 -6.93 -1.51
CA VAL A 93 -2.76 -6.98 -0.53
C VAL A 93 -2.57 -8.16 0.42
N ASP A 94 -2.23 -9.34 -0.08
CA ASP A 94 -1.92 -10.52 0.74
C ASP A 94 -0.74 -10.25 1.69
N LYS A 95 0.34 -9.64 1.20
CA LYS A 95 1.48 -9.24 2.05
C LYS A 95 1.06 -8.29 3.17
N LEU A 96 0.31 -7.23 2.85
CA LEU A 96 -0.19 -6.26 3.84
C LEU A 96 -1.10 -6.94 4.88
N MET A 97 -1.89 -7.93 4.46
CA MET A 97 -2.71 -8.74 5.34
C MET A 97 -1.90 -9.66 6.25
N PHE A 98 -0.83 -10.28 5.74
CA PHE A 98 0.09 -11.10 6.55
C PHE A 98 0.86 -10.26 7.58
N MET A 99 1.21 -9.03 7.21
CA MET A 99 1.77 -8.04 8.13
C MET A 99 0.73 -7.49 9.13
N SER A 100 -0.53 -7.93 9.06
CA SER A 100 -1.61 -7.47 9.93
C SER A 100 -1.83 -5.95 9.87
N LEU A 101 -1.52 -5.32 8.74
CA LEU A 101 -1.68 -3.88 8.51
C LEU A 101 -3.06 -3.55 7.95
N ILE A 102 -3.60 -4.44 7.09
CA ILE A 102 -4.96 -4.34 6.55
C ILE A 102 -5.76 -5.60 6.88
N TYR A 103 -7.09 -5.47 6.85
CA TYR A 103 -8.02 -6.58 6.89
C TYR A 103 -9.04 -6.46 5.77
N HIS A 104 -9.77 -7.54 5.51
CA HIS A 104 -10.85 -7.52 4.52
C HIS A 104 -12.20 -7.87 5.13
N GLU A 105 -13.25 -7.26 4.58
CA GLU A 105 -14.64 -7.68 4.76
C GLU A 105 -15.16 -8.26 3.44
N ALA A 106 -15.75 -9.46 3.51
CA ALA A 106 -16.30 -10.12 2.35
C ALA A 106 -17.76 -9.69 2.17
N ILE A 107 -18.00 -8.74 1.28
CA ILE A 107 -19.34 -8.32 0.86
C ILE A 107 -19.53 -8.84 -0.56
N LYS A 108 -20.18 -10.01 -0.69
CA LYS A 108 -20.34 -10.70 -1.98
C LYS A 108 -20.82 -9.72 -3.07
N PRO A 109 -20.20 -9.70 -4.26
CA PRO A 109 -19.14 -10.63 -4.74
C PRO A 109 -17.70 -10.15 -4.44
N TYR A 110 -17.50 -9.06 -3.70
CA TYR A 110 -16.20 -8.40 -3.55
C TYR A 110 -15.61 -8.54 -2.14
N LYS A 111 -14.30 -8.29 -2.05
CA LYS A 111 -13.61 -8.04 -0.78
C LYS A 111 -13.30 -6.55 -0.70
N PHE A 112 -13.70 -5.92 0.39
CA PHE A 112 -13.35 -4.54 0.70
C PHE A 112 -12.24 -4.52 1.74
N LEU A 113 -11.22 -3.71 1.48
CA LEU A 113 -10.01 -3.61 2.28
C LEU A 113 -10.08 -2.38 3.18
N PHE A 114 -9.60 -2.55 4.41
CA PHE A 114 -9.59 -1.53 5.45
C PHE A 114 -8.28 -1.60 6.24
N LEU A 115 -7.83 -0.48 6.80
CA LEU A 115 -6.70 -0.45 7.71
C LEU A 115 -7.09 -1.02 9.07
N THR A 116 -6.21 -1.87 9.60
CA THR A 116 -6.23 -2.19 11.04
C THR A 116 -5.71 -1.00 11.86
N ASN A 117 -5.86 -1.07 13.19
CA ASN A 117 -5.23 -0.09 14.08
C ASN A 117 -3.70 -0.05 13.93
N ARG A 118 -3.05 -1.18 13.67
CA ARG A 118 -1.60 -1.25 13.39
C ARG A 118 -1.23 -0.59 12.06
N GLY A 119 -2.06 -0.79 11.04
CA GLY A 119 -1.93 -0.08 9.76
C GLY A 119 -1.99 1.43 9.95
N LYS A 120 -2.93 1.91 10.77
CA LYS A 120 -3.06 3.33 11.13
C LYS A 120 -1.83 3.85 11.88
N GLN A 121 -1.29 3.08 12.82
CA GLN A 121 -0.03 3.43 13.50
C GLN A 121 1.12 3.61 12.50
N LEU A 122 1.29 2.67 11.58
CA LEU A 122 2.39 2.72 10.60
C LEU A 122 2.22 3.90 9.61
N ILE A 123 1.00 4.17 9.15
CA ILE A 123 0.72 5.35 8.32
C ILE A 123 1.04 6.65 9.06
N ALA A 124 0.65 6.77 10.32
CA ALA A 124 0.96 7.95 11.13
C ALA A 124 2.47 8.19 11.23
N LYS A 125 3.23 7.12 11.48
CA LYS A 125 4.70 7.17 11.55
C LYS A 125 5.36 7.53 10.22
N LEU A 126 4.86 6.98 9.10
CA LEU A 126 5.31 7.34 7.75
C LEU A 126 5.09 8.83 7.43
N VAL A 127 3.97 9.40 7.88
CA VAL A 127 3.68 10.84 7.71
C VAL A 127 4.63 11.68 8.57
N GLU A 128 4.86 11.28 9.82
CA GLU A 128 5.82 11.95 10.72
C GLU A 128 7.24 11.99 10.13
N ASN A 129 7.73 10.86 9.61
CA ASN A 129 9.07 10.76 9.01
C ASN A 129 9.21 11.61 7.75
N LYS A 130 8.14 11.75 6.95
CA LYS A 130 8.14 12.65 5.78
C LYS A 130 8.24 14.13 6.20
N SER A 131 7.54 14.53 7.26
CA SER A 131 7.58 15.91 7.76
C SER A 131 8.97 16.27 8.28
N LYS A 132 9.58 15.40 9.10
CA LYS A 132 10.95 15.58 9.62
C LYS A 132 11.99 15.71 8.50
N ASN A 133 11.91 14.83 7.49
CA ASN A 133 12.82 14.90 6.33
C ASN A 133 12.64 16.15 5.46
N LYS A 134 11.46 16.77 5.48
CA LYS A 134 11.19 18.02 4.77
C LYS A 134 11.75 19.24 5.51
N GLU A 135 11.76 19.21 6.84
CA GLU A 135 12.35 20.25 7.69
C GLU A 135 13.87 20.23 7.65
N LEU A 136 14.50 19.04 7.65
CA LEU A 136 15.96 18.87 7.54
C LEU A 136 16.55 19.31 6.18
N ARG A 137 15.71 19.49 5.15
CA ARG A 137 16.11 19.91 3.80
C ARG A 137 15.83 21.40 3.52
N LYS A 138 15.34 22.14 4.52
CA LYS A 138 15.21 23.60 4.47
C LYS A 138 16.35 24.24 5.23
#